data_AF-A0A8H4L3X4-F1
#
_entry.id   AF-A0A8H4L3X4-F1
#
_cell.length_a   1.000
_cell.length_b   1.000
_cell.length_c   1.000
_cell.angle_alpha   90.00
_cell.angle_beta   90.00
_cell.angle_gamma   90.00
#
_symmetry.space_group_name_H-M   'P 1'
#
loop_
_entity.id
_entity.type
_entity.pdbx_description
1 polymer ?
#
loop_
_entity_poly.entity_id
_entity_poly.type
_entity_poly.pdbx_seq_one_letter_code
_entity_poly.pdbx_strand_id
1 'polypeptide(L)'
;MLGLAASHLSMSNITDYSSDALSHRVRAIKLLNTALSKPCSSKAEADARFATIMALTFQSSYMPEGMVEFLVMLRGCTVVSDSALLCLEESVFAGFSADTHNERVLSLNPDDVVDVQYVEILRAGLDSIVGMRPICQSILEAHPIFGQVGDDEFKYLTDSGNYASQIILIHFFVIEYILATVALRPVIEKFPFRRTIVSAWTRDIAQRLPFDYEHRVDWVY
;
A
#
# COMPACT_ATOMS: atom_id res chain seq x y z
N MET A 1 -12.68 10.34 5.56
CA MET A 1 -12.60 11.66 4.87
C MET A 1 -11.90 12.72 5.71
N LEU A 2 -12.48 13.23 6.81
CA LEU A 2 -11.83 14.28 7.62
C LEU A 2 -10.43 13.89 8.12
N GLY A 3 -10.27 12.67 8.66
CA GLY A 3 -8.96 12.18 9.10
C GLY A 3 -7.92 12.16 7.97
N LEU A 4 -8.30 11.62 6.81
CA LEU A 4 -7.45 11.57 5.61
C LEU A 4 -7.02 12.98 5.16
N ALA A 5 -7.97 13.92 5.10
CA ALA A 5 -7.69 15.30 4.70
C ALA A 5 -6.76 16.00 5.69
N ALA A 6 -6.99 15.83 7.00
CA ALA A 6 -6.13 16.37 8.05
C ALA A 6 -4.71 15.79 7.97
N SER A 7 -4.55 14.49 7.71
CA SER A 7 -3.24 13.87 7.47
C SER A 7 -2.54 14.48 6.25
N HIS A 8 -3.24 14.63 5.12
CA HIS A 8 -2.68 15.25 3.92
C HIS A 8 -2.28 16.71 4.16
N LEU A 9 -3.09 17.49 4.87
CA LEU A 9 -2.77 18.89 5.19
C LEU A 9 -1.56 18.99 6.13
N SER A 10 -1.43 18.09 7.10
CA SER A 10 -0.28 18.07 8.02
C SER A 10 1.05 17.86 7.29
N MET A 11 1.05 17.08 6.19
CA MET A 11 2.23 16.87 5.33
C MET A 11 2.70 18.13 4.59
N SER A 12 1.85 19.16 4.47
CA SER A 12 2.21 20.43 3.82
C SER A 12 3.04 21.37 4.72
N ASN A 13 3.23 21.04 6.00
CA ASN A 13 3.94 21.84 7.00
C ASN A 13 3.38 23.26 7.24
N ILE A 14 2.17 23.58 6.76
CA ILE A 14 1.52 24.88 7.00
C ILE A 14 0.89 24.91 8.39
N THR A 15 0.23 23.82 8.78
CA THR A 15 -0.43 23.68 10.08
C THR A 15 -0.48 22.20 10.42
N ASP A 16 -0.14 21.87 11.67
CA ASP A 16 -0.18 20.49 12.16
C ASP A 16 -1.60 20.12 12.59
N TYR A 17 -2.21 19.15 11.88
CA TYR A 17 -3.51 18.58 12.19
C TYR A 17 -3.40 17.11 12.64
N SER A 18 -2.21 16.66 13.06
CA SER A 18 -1.97 15.24 13.38
C SER A 18 -2.89 14.72 14.48
N SER A 19 -3.14 15.53 15.51
CA SER A 19 -4.08 15.19 16.59
C SER A 19 -5.52 15.01 16.09
N ASP A 20 -6.00 15.94 15.26
CA ASP A 20 -7.35 15.86 14.68
C ASP A 20 -7.48 14.68 13.71
N ALA A 21 -6.43 14.44 12.91
CA ALA A 21 -6.37 13.33 11.98
C ALA A 21 -6.51 11.98 12.70
N LEU A 22 -5.80 11.80 13.81
CA LEU A 22 -5.86 10.60 14.65
C LEU A 22 -7.22 10.47 15.35
N SER A 23 -7.76 11.56 15.89
CA SER A 23 -9.09 11.58 16.53
C SER A 23 -10.19 11.13 15.56
N HIS A 24 -10.20 11.68 14.34
CA HIS A 24 -11.13 11.29 13.29
C HIS A 24 -10.92 9.85 12.83
N ARG A 25 -9.67 9.38 12.72
CA ARG A 25 -9.33 7.98 12.37
C ARG A 25 -9.93 7.00 13.37
N VAL A 26 -9.67 7.20 14.67
CA VAL A 26 -10.18 6.33 15.75
C VAL A 26 -11.70 6.27 15.73
N ARG A 27 -12.36 7.43 15.55
CA ARG A 27 -13.82 7.48 15.44
C ARG A 27 -14.33 6.70 14.22
N ALA A 28 -13.69 6.86 13.06
CA ALA A 28 -14.06 6.17 11.84
C ALA A 28 -13.93 4.64 11.97
N ILE A 29 -12.83 4.15 12.54
CA ILE A 29 -12.62 2.71 12.80
C ILE A 29 -13.71 2.14 13.71
N LYS A 30 -14.03 2.83 14.82
CA LYS A 30 -15.09 2.39 15.75
C LYS A 30 -16.46 2.28 15.06
N LEU A 31 -16.81 3.28 14.26
CA LEU A 31 -18.08 3.31 13.53
C LEU A 31 -18.11 2.24 12.43
N LEU A 32 -17.02 2.07 11.68
CA LEU A 32 -16.91 1.04 10.67
C LEU A 32 -17.03 -0.36 11.27
N ASN A 33 -16.33 -0.66 12.36
CA ASN A 33 -16.45 -1.96 13.06
C ASN A 33 -17.89 -2.22 13.54
N THR A 34 -18.55 -1.18 14.06
CA THR A 34 -19.96 -1.28 14.46
C THR A 34 -20.86 -1.59 13.26
N ALA A 35 -20.62 -0.96 12.11
CA ALA A 35 -21.37 -1.24 10.89
C ALA A 35 -21.09 -2.67 10.38
N LEU A 36 -19.83 -3.09 10.31
CA LEU A 36 -19.41 -4.42 9.84
C LEU A 36 -19.93 -5.56 10.73
N SER A 37 -20.22 -5.30 12.01
CA SER A 37 -20.86 -6.28 12.90
C SER A 37 -22.30 -6.65 12.50
N LYS A 38 -22.88 -5.95 11.51
CA LYS A 38 -24.24 -6.14 11.02
C LYS A 38 -24.22 -6.37 9.50
N PRO A 39 -25.12 -7.22 8.97
CA PRO A 39 -25.33 -7.33 7.53
C PRO A 39 -25.58 -5.96 6.91
N CYS A 40 -25.08 -5.76 5.69
CA CYS A 40 -25.32 -4.51 4.97
C CYS A 40 -26.80 -4.40 4.59
N SER A 41 -27.44 -3.26 4.86
CA SER A 41 -28.86 -3.08 4.61
C SER A 41 -29.17 -2.41 3.26
N SER A 42 -28.15 -1.84 2.60
CA SER A 42 -28.31 -1.23 1.28
C SER A 42 -26.99 -1.17 0.51
N LYS A 43 -27.08 -0.98 -0.81
CA LYS A 43 -25.93 -0.70 -1.67
C LYS A 43 -25.17 0.56 -1.26
N ALA A 44 -25.88 1.65 -0.96
CA ALA A 44 -25.27 2.91 -0.53
C ALA A 44 -24.46 2.73 0.78
N GLU A 45 -24.95 1.87 1.69
CA GLU A 45 -24.20 1.52 2.89
C GLU A 45 -22.96 0.67 2.56
N ALA A 46 -23.05 -0.28 1.64
CA ALA A 46 -21.91 -1.09 1.20
C ALA A 46 -20.81 -0.20 0.62
N ASP A 47 -21.20 0.71 -0.28
CA ASP A 47 -20.31 1.71 -0.85
C ASP A 47 -19.71 2.60 0.25
N ALA A 48 -20.51 3.05 1.23
CA ALA A 48 -19.99 3.86 2.33
C ALA A 48 -18.98 3.11 3.23
N ARG A 49 -19.22 1.82 3.50
CA ARG A 49 -18.29 0.96 4.25
C ARG A 49 -16.97 0.81 3.48
N PHE A 50 -17.04 0.53 2.19
CA PHE A 50 -15.87 0.40 1.33
C PHE A 50 -15.10 1.73 1.19
N ALA A 51 -15.81 2.85 0.98
CA ALA A 51 -15.22 4.19 0.96
C ALA A 51 -14.48 4.51 2.26
N THR A 52 -15.04 4.09 3.39
CA THR A 52 -14.46 4.33 4.71
C THR A 52 -13.16 3.55 4.89
N ILE A 53 -13.13 2.25 4.56
CA ILE A 53 -11.89 1.47 4.65
C ILE A 53 -10.83 1.98 3.67
N MET A 54 -11.19 2.32 2.43
CA MET A 54 -10.26 2.93 1.47
C MET A 54 -9.67 4.23 1.99
N ALA A 55 -10.49 5.10 2.60
CA ALA A 55 -9.99 6.34 3.21
C ALA A 55 -9.05 6.08 4.41
N LEU A 56 -9.30 5.03 5.20
CA LEU A 56 -8.40 4.61 6.28
C LEU A 56 -7.09 4.05 5.73
N THR A 57 -7.12 3.25 4.67
CA THR A 57 -5.95 2.71 3.96
C THR A 57 -5.08 3.84 3.42
N PHE A 58 -5.66 4.77 2.65
CA PHE A 58 -4.90 5.92 2.14
C PHE A 58 -4.38 6.82 3.26
N GLN A 59 -5.08 6.93 4.38
CA GLN A 59 -4.58 7.70 5.51
C GLN A 59 -3.34 7.04 6.13
N SER A 60 -3.28 5.70 6.20
CA SER A 60 -2.06 4.99 6.62
C SER A 60 -0.88 5.30 5.69
N SER A 61 -1.14 5.54 4.40
CA SER A 61 -0.09 5.91 3.42
C SER A 61 0.46 7.33 3.60
N TYR A 62 -0.04 8.09 4.57
CA TYR A 62 0.52 9.38 4.97
C TYR A 62 1.23 9.32 6.34
N MET A 63 1.39 8.12 6.91
CA MET A 63 2.03 7.93 8.21
C MET A 63 3.45 7.35 8.02
N PRO A 64 4.51 8.02 8.53
CA PRO A 64 5.89 7.57 8.34
C PRO A 64 6.18 6.18 8.94
N GLU A 65 5.52 5.79 10.02
CA GLU A 65 5.63 4.45 10.62
C GLU A 65 4.44 3.55 10.23
N GLY A 66 3.62 3.99 9.27
CA GLY A 66 2.33 3.40 8.93
C GLY A 66 2.37 2.21 7.98
N MET A 67 3.55 1.69 7.60
CA MET A 67 3.65 0.64 6.57
C MET A 67 2.84 -0.62 6.94
N VAL A 68 3.05 -1.17 8.15
CA VAL A 68 2.31 -2.37 8.58
C VAL A 68 0.82 -2.06 8.71
N GLU A 69 0.46 -0.89 9.22
CA GLU A 69 -0.93 -0.45 9.31
C GLU A 69 -1.58 -0.29 7.92
N PHE A 70 -0.84 0.18 6.93
CA PHE A 70 -1.27 0.26 5.53
C PHE A 70 -1.58 -1.13 4.98
N LEU A 71 -0.70 -2.11 5.21
CA LEU A 71 -0.91 -3.50 4.78
C LEU A 71 -2.11 -4.16 5.49
N VAL A 72 -2.29 -3.89 6.78
CA VAL A 72 -3.48 -4.35 7.55
C VAL A 72 -4.76 -3.75 6.96
N MET A 73 -4.77 -2.45 6.69
CA MET A 73 -5.95 -1.79 6.10
C MET A 73 -6.22 -2.26 4.67
N LEU A 74 -5.18 -2.58 3.90
CA LEU A 74 -5.30 -3.17 2.56
C LEU A 74 -5.98 -4.54 2.61
N ARG A 75 -5.63 -5.41 3.57
CA ARG A 75 -6.37 -6.66 3.85
C ARG A 75 -7.83 -6.39 4.22
N GLY A 76 -8.06 -5.35 5.03
CA GLY A 76 -9.40 -4.89 5.37
C GLY A 76 -10.23 -4.53 4.14
N CYS A 77 -9.63 -3.92 3.11
CA CYS A 77 -10.34 -3.63 1.86
C CYS A 77 -10.85 -4.89 1.17
N THR A 78 -10.04 -5.96 1.11
CA THR A 78 -10.46 -7.26 0.54
C THR A 78 -11.62 -7.84 1.34
N VAL A 79 -11.50 -7.90 2.67
CA VAL A 79 -12.56 -8.44 3.54
C VAL A 79 -13.87 -7.65 3.41
N VAL A 80 -13.81 -6.31 3.36
CA VAL A 80 -15.00 -5.46 3.20
C VAL A 80 -15.57 -5.60 1.78
N SER A 81 -14.73 -5.72 0.75
CA SER A 81 -15.19 -5.98 -0.61
C SER A 81 -15.98 -7.29 -0.67
N ASP A 82 -15.41 -8.38 -0.15
CA ASP A 82 -16.02 -9.71 -0.22
C ASP A 82 -17.30 -9.81 0.63
N SER A 83 -17.37 -9.09 1.76
CA SER A 83 -18.51 -9.17 2.69
C SER A 83 -19.62 -8.14 2.45
N ALA A 84 -19.30 -6.97 1.91
CA ALA A 84 -20.25 -5.87 1.73
C ALA A 84 -20.53 -5.55 0.25
N LEU A 85 -19.55 -5.68 -0.64
CA LEU A 85 -19.70 -5.42 -2.08
C LEU A 85 -19.93 -6.73 -2.86
N LEU A 86 -21.05 -7.39 -2.57
CA LEU A 86 -21.45 -8.64 -3.25
C LEU A 86 -21.60 -8.50 -4.78
N CYS A 87 -21.72 -7.26 -5.29
CA CYS A 87 -21.72 -6.95 -6.72
C CYS A 87 -20.90 -5.68 -6.98
N LEU A 88 -19.59 -5.84 -7.23
CA LEU A 88 -18.67 -4.73 -7.50
C LEU A 88 -19.05 -3.96 -8.77
N GLU A 89 -19.59 -4.65 -9.79
CA GLU A 89 -19.98 -4.05 -11.09
C GLU A 89 -21.08 -2.98 -10.94
N GLU A 90 -21.97 -3.16 -9.96
CA GLU A 90 -23.01 -2.18 -9.69
C GLU A 90 -22.53 -1.05 -8.78
N SER A 91 -21.44 -1.24 -8.02
CA SER A 91 -20.94 -0.27 -7.06
C SER A 91 -20.43 1.02 -7.72
N VAL A 92 -20.45 2.14 -6.99
CA VAL A 92 -19.72 3.36 -7.40
C VAL A 92 -18.21 3.11 -7.53
N PHE A 93 -17.72 1.99 -7.00
CA PHE A 93 -16.35 1.50 -7.07
C PHE A 93 -16.10 0.49 -8.19
N ALA A 94 -17.05 0.26 -9.11
CA ALA A 94 -16.88 -0.64 -10.25
C ALA A 94 -15.58 -0.37 -11.06
N GLY A 95 -15.14 0.89 -11.10
CA GLY A 95 -13.88 1.30 -11.72
C GLY A 95 -12.60 0.82 -11.04
N PHE A 96 -12.71 0.13 -9.89
CA PHE A 96 -11.60 -0.56 -9.22
C PHE A 96 -11.56 -2.06 -9.50
N SER A 97 -12.44 -2.59 -10.38
CA SER A 97 -12.25 -3.93 -10.92
C SER A 97 -10.91 -4.02 -11.64
N ALA A 98 -10.31 -5.21 -11.68
CA ALA A 98 -9.03 -5.42 -12.37
C ALA A 98 -9.13 -5.01 -13.85
N ASP A 99 -10.23 -5.37 -14.52
CA ASP A 99 -10.46 -5.07 -15.93
C ASP A 99 -10.59 -3.57 -16.18
N THR A 100 -11.45 -2.88 -15.44
CA THR A 100 -11.62 -1.42 -15.60
C THR A 100 -10.38 -0.64 -15.16
N HIS A 101 -9.65 -1.13 -14.15
CA HIS A 101 -8.37 -0.56 -13.77
C HIS A 101 -7.35 -0.68 -14.91
N ASN A 102 -7.20 -1.87 -15.49
CA ASN A 102 -6.27 -2.12 -16.59
C ASN A 102 -6.60 -1.27 -17.82
N GLU A 103 -7.88 -1.18 -18.22
CA GLU A 103 -8.33 -0.30 -19.30
C GLU A 103 -7.96 1.17 -19.04
N ARG A 104 -8.13 1.64 -17.80
CA ARG A 104 -7.80 3.01 -17.42
C ARG A 104 -6.30 3.26 -17.44
N VAL A 105 -5.48 2.33 -16.93
CA VAL A 105 -4.01 2.45 -16.97
C VAL A 105 -3.52 2.50 -18.41
N LEU A 106 -4.03 1.62 -19.28
CA LEU A 106 -3.67 1.59 -20.70
C LEU A 106 -4.09 2.86 -21.44
N SER A 107 -5.24 3.46 -21.10
CA SER A 107 -5.65 4.73 -21.72
C SER A 107 -4.83 5.94 -21.23
N LEU A 108 -4.24 5.86 -20.04
CA LEU A 108 -3.34 6.89 -19.51
C LEU A 108 -1.92 6.81 -20.08
N ASN A 109 -1.47 5.61 -20.43
CA ASN A 109 -0.13 5.40 -20.99
C ASN A 109 -0.20 4.57 -22.29
N PRO A 110 -0.60 5.19 -23.42
CA PRO A 110 -0.76 4.49 -24.69
C PRO A 110 0.57 4.08 -25.33
N ASP A 111 1.68 4.70 -24.95
CA ASP A 111 3.03 4.42 -25.46
C ASP A 111 3.85 3.71 -24.36
N ASP A 112 4.09 2.42 -24.55
CA ASP A 112 4.86 1.55 -23.65
C ASP A 112 6.38 1.84 -23.75
N VAL A 113 6.78 3.06 -23.40
CA VAL A 113 8.19 3.48 -23.41
C VAL A 113 8.68 3.58 -21.97
N VAL A 114 9.28 2.49 -21.49
CA VAL A 114 10.06 2.49 -20.26
C VAL A 114 11.33 3.32 -20.51
N ASP A 115 11.49 4.41 -19.78
CA ASP A 115 12.72 5.22 -19.83
C ASP A 115 13.94 4.34 -19.49
N VAL A 116 15.02 4.50 -20.24
CA VAL A 116 16.30 3.78 -20.06
C VAL A 116 16.82 3.95 -18.62
N GLN A 117 16.55 5.10 -17.99
CA GLN A 117 16.89 5.34 -16.58
C GLN A 117 16.29 4.31 -15.62
N TYR A 118 15.07 3.82 -15.87
CA TYR A 118 14.43 2.82 -15.01
C TYR A 118 14.99 1.42 -15.23
N VAL A 119 15.52 1.12 -16.42
CA VAL A 119 16.05 -0.22 -16.76
C VAL A 119 17.21 -0.59 -15.86
N GLU A 120 18.14 0.34 -15.61
CA GLU A 120 19.31 0.07 -14.77
C GLU A 120 18.90 -0.15 -13.30
N ILE A 121 17.99 0.67 -12.77
CA ILE A 121 17.48 0.56 -11.40
C ILE A 121 16.69 -0.74 -11.21
N LEU A 122 15.81 -1.08 -12.16
CA LEU A 122 15.04 -2.33 -12.13
C LEU A 122 15.94 -3.56 -12.24
N ARG A 123 17.03 -3.47 -13.02
CA ARG A 123 18.03 -4.54 -13.09
C ARG A 123 18.74 -4.74 -11.76
N ALA A 124 19.19 -3.66 -11.11
CA ALA A 124 19.81 -3.73 -9.79
C ALA A 124 18.86 -4.31 -8.73
N GLY A 125 17.58 -3.91 -8.77
CA GLY A 125 16.55 -4.50 -7.91
C GLY A 125 16.33 -5.99 -8.18
N LEU A 126 16.33 -6.40 -9.45
CA LEU A 126 16.22 -7.82 -9.84
C LEU A 126 17.42 -8.64 -9.34
N ASP A 127 18.65 -8.12 -9.50
CA ASP A 127 19.86 -8.76 -9.00
C ASP A 127 19.81 -8.94 -7.48
N SER A 128 19.30 -7.94 -6.76
CA SER A 128 19.09 -8.05 -5.30
C SER A 128 18.06 -9.13 -4.93
N ILE A 129 16.91 -9.18 -5.61
CA ILE A 129 15.89 -10.22 -5.41
C ILE A 129 16.48 -11.62 -5.67
N VAL A 130 17.25 -11.78 -6.74
CA VAL A 130 17.97 -13.04 -7.04
C VAL A 130 18.91 -13.41 -5.89
N GLY A 131 19.60 -12.42 -5.33
CA GLY A 131 20.47 -12.59 -4.17
C GLY A 131 19.74 -13.06 -2.91
N MET A 132 18.44 -12.81 -2.76
CA MET A 132 17.67 -13.21 -1.57
C MET A 132 17.34 -14.71 -1.51
N ARG A 133 17.47 -15.46 -2.61
CA ARG A 133 17.14 -16.90 -2.64
C ARG A 133 17.68 -17.73 -1.45
N PRO A 134 18.92 -17.53 -0.97
CA PRO A 134 19.46 -18.31 0.13
C PRO A 134 18.82 -18.00 1.50
N ILE A 135 18.13 -16.86 1.64
CA ILE A 135 17.59 -16.38 2.90
C ILE A 135 16.05 -16.42 2.95
N CYS A 136 15.40 -16.54 1.78
CA CYS A 136 13.97 -16.84 1.74
C CYS A 136 13.74 -18.29 2.14
N GLN A 137 12.90 -18.50 3.16
CA GLN A 137 12.60 -19.81 3.74
C GLN A 137 11.17 -20.26 3.44
N SER A 138 10.32 -19.37 2.93
CA SER A 138 8.90 -19.63 2.69
C SER A 138 8.45 -19.22 1.28
N ILE A 139 7.45 -19.92 0.76
CA ILE A 139 6.78 -19.54 -0.50
C ILE A 139 6.06 -18.18 -0.40
N LEU A 140 5.69 -17.77 0.81
CA LEU A 140 5.06 -16.47 1.08
C LEU A 140 5.98 -15.31 0.73
N GLU A 141 7.28 -15.49 0.92
CA GLU A 141 8.32 -14.53 0.56
C GLU A 141 8.52 -14.44 -0.96
N ALA A 142 8.11 -15.47 -1.71
CA ALA A 142 8.18 -15.50 -3.17
C ALA A 142 6.93 -14.97 -3.86
N HIS A 143 5.77 -14.94 -3.17
CA HIS A 143 4.50 -14.54 -3.76
C HIS A 143 3.58 -13.80 -2.76
N PRO A 144 3.96 -12.60 -2.29
CA PRO A 144 3.20 -11.90 -1.27
C PRO A 144 1.91 -11.31 -1.85
N ILE A 145 0.81 -12.06 -1.78
CA ILE A 145 -0.54 -11.51 -2.03
C ILE A 145 -1.07 -10.98 -0.71
N PHE A 146 -0.63 -9.80 -0.30
CA PHE A 146 -0.92 -9.25 1.03
C PHE A 146 -2.41 -9.23 1.38
N GLY A 147 -3.30 -9.03 0.40
CA GLY A 147 -4.76 -9.03 0.60
C GLY A 147 -5.40 -10.41 0.80
N GLN A 148 -4.72 -11.50 0.44
CA GLN A 148 -5.28 -12.86 0.43
C GLN A 148 -4.58 -13.84 1.39
N VAL A 149 -3.46 -13.44 1.99
CA VAL A 149 -2.76 -14.27 2.98
C VAL A 149 -3.55 -14.39 4.29
N GLY A 150 -3.46 -15.57 4.92
CA GLY A 150 -4.02 -15.83 6.24
C GLY A 150 -3.34 -15.02 7.34
N ASP A 151 -3.91 -15.03 8.55
CA ASP A 151 -3.40 -14.19 9.64
C ASP A 151 -1.99 -14.54 10.11
N ASP A 152 -1.66 -15.82 10.19
CA ASP A 152 -0.32 -16.25 10.61
C ASP A 152 0.72 -16.00 9.51
N GLU A 153 0.33 -16.14 8.25
CA GLU A 153 1.15 -15.80 7.08
C GLU A 153 1.42 -14.30 7.03
N PHE A 154 0.41 -13.48 7.31
CA PHE A 154 0.56 -12.03 7.38
C PHE A 154 1.50 -11.61 8.52
N LYS A 155 1.36 -12.21 9.71
CA LYS A 155 2.28 -11.97 10.83
C LYS A 155 3.70 -12.34 10.45
N TYR A 156 3.89 -13.49 9.79
CA TYR A 156 5.20 -13.93 9.31
C TYR A 156 5.83 -12.91 8.34
N LEU A 157 5.04 -12.40 7.38
CA LEU A 157 5.51 -11.41 6.39
C LEU A 157 5.78 -10.02 6.98
N THR A 158 5.08 -9.66 8.06
CA THR A 158 5.23 -8.33 8.69
C THR A 158 6.12 -8.34 9.92
N ASP A 159 6.65 -9.51 10.31
CA ASP A 159 7.56 -9.64 11.44
C ASP A 159 8.86 -8.86 11.19
N SER A 160 9.15 -7.91 12.08
CA SER A 160 10.40 -7.14 12.08
C SER A 160 11.65 -7.99 12.27
N GLY A 161 11.53 -9.17 12.89
CA GLY A 161 12.62 -10.13 13.04
C GLY A 161 12.85 -11.01 11.82
N ASN A 162 11.89 -11.07 10.88
CA ASN A 162 12.08 -11.77 9.62
C ASN A 162 12.71 -10.83 8.58
N TYR A 163 14.04 -10.74 8.59
CA TYR A 163 14.77 -9.85 7.69
C TYR A 163 14.54 -10.13 6.21
N ALA A 164 14.32 -11.39 5.80
CA ALA A 164 13.99 -11.70 4.41
C ALA A 164 12.67 -11.04 4.00
N SER A 165 11.62 -11.19 4.82
CA SER A 165 10.32 -10.53 4.59
C SER A 165 10.42 -9.00 4.64
N GLN A 166 11.20 -8.44 5.57
CA GLN A 166 11.43 -6.99 5.64
C GLN A 166 12.11 -6.45 4.36
N ILE A 167 13.10 -7.16 3.83
CA ILE A 167 13.77 -6.79 2.58
C ILE A 167 12.79 -6.92 1.40
N ILE A 168 11.95 -7.96 1.36
CA ILE A 168 10.89 -8.11 0.34
C ILE A 168 9.91 -6.94 0.38
N LEU A 169 9.52 -6.46 1.56
CA LEU A 169 8.66 -5.29 1.70
C LEU A 169 9.31 -4.03 1.11
N ILE A 170 10.61 -3.80 1.36
CA ILE A 170 11.36 -2.73 0.71
C ILE A 170 11.26 -2.84 -0.81
N HIS A 171 11.58 -4.01 -1.36
CA HIS A 171 11.57 -4.23 -2.81
C HIS A 171 10.17 -4.01 -3.39
N PHE A 172 9.13 -4.54 -2.75
CA PHE A 172 7.75 -4.38 -3.17
C PHE A 172 7.37 -2.90 -3.28
N PHE A 173 7.56 -2.10 -2.22
CA PHE A 173 7.15 -0.69 -2.23
C PHE A 173 7.97 0.17 -3.19
N VAL A 174 9.27 -0.11 -3.35
CA VAL A 174 10.14 0.65 -4.27
C VAL A 174 9.83 0.31 -5.72
N ILE A 175 9.71 -0.97 -6.06
CA ILE A 175 9.36 -1.41 -7.42
C ILE A 175 7.97 -0.91 -7.77
N GLU A 176 6.99 -1.04 -6.88
CA GLU A 176 5.63 -0.55 -7.11
C GLU A 176 5.62 0.98 -7.32
N TYR A 177 6.39 1.74 -6.53
CA TYR A 177 6.56 3.17 -6.76
C TYR A 177 7.17 3.48 -8.13
N ILE A 178 8.25 2.81 -8.52
CA ILE A 178 8.90 2.99 -9.84
C ILE A 178 7.90 2.69 -10.96
N LEU A 179 7.22 1.54 -10.90
CA LEU A 179 6.21 1.15 -11.88
C LEU A 179 5.10 2.20 -11.97
N ALA A 180 4.63 2.71 -10.84
CA ALA A 180 3.61 3.76 -10.81
C ALA A 180 4.10 5.08 -11.43
N THR A 181 5.38 5.45 -11.30
CA THR A 181 5.91 6.68 -11.95
C THR A 181 5.91 6.59 -13.47
N VAL A 182 6.01 5.37 -14.02
CA VAL A 182 5.93 5.12 -15.46
C VAL A 182 4.47 5.00 -15.89
N ALA A 183 3.74 4.06 -15.30
CA ALA A 183 2.36 3.72 -15.69
C ALA A 183 1.35 4.84 -15.41
N LEU A 184 1.56 5.64 -14.37
CA LEU A 184 0.66 6.71 -13.93
C LEU A 184 1.27 8.10 -14.11
N ARG A 185 2.27 8.24 -15.00
CA ARG A 185 2.94 9.52 -15.29
C ARG A 185 1.98 10.71 -15.45
N PRO A 186 0.82 10.62 -16.14
CA PRO A 186 -0.08 11.75 -16.30
C PRO A 186 -0.75 12.24 -15.01
N VAL A 187 -0.74 11.43 -13.95
CA VAL A 187 -1.47 11.72 -12.70
C VAL A 187 -0.60 11.59 -11.45
N ILE A 188 0.67 11.21 -11.57
CA ILE A 188 1.56 10.97 -10.42
C ILE A 188 1.75 12.22 -9.55
N GLU A 189 1.67 13.42 -10.14
CA GLU A 189 1.73 14.71 -9.44
C GLU A 189 0.58 14.89 -8.42
N LYS A 190 -0.53 14.16 -8.57
CA LYS A 190 -1.64 14.15 -7.61
C LYS A 190 -1.31 13.40 -6.32
N PHE A 191 -0.18 12.70 -6.26
CA PHE A 191 0.30 11.95 -5.11
C PHE A 191 1.68 12.47 -4.63
N PRO A 192 1.80 13.76 -4.29
CA PRO A 192 3.10 14.44 -4.13
C PRO A 192 3.95 13.88 -3.00
N PHE A 193 3.33 13.29 -1.97
CA PHE A 193 4.01 12.78 -0.78
C PHE A 193 4.43 11.31 -0.89
N ARG A 194 4.03 10.60 -1.95
CA ARG A 194 4.24 9.16 -2.08
C ARG A 194 5.73 8.79 -2.04
N ARG A 195 6.57 9.54 -2.75
CA ARG A 195 8.03 9.36 -2.73
C ARG A 195 8.58 9.47 -1.32
N THR A 196 8.23 10.55 -0.62
CA THR A 196 8.70 10.83 0.74
C THR A 196 8.31 9.72 1.71
N ILE A 197 7.08 9.23 1.64
CA ILE A 197 6.59 8.16 2.52
C ILE A 197 7.27 6.83 2.21
N VAL A 198 7.36 6.42 0.93
CA VAL A 198 8.07 5.19 0.56
C VAL A 198 9.52 5.25 1.02
N SER A 199 10.22 6.39 0.83
CA SER A 199 11.58 6.57 1.33
C SER A 199 11.69 6.52 2.86
N ALA A 200 10.67 6.97 3.59
CA ALA A 200 10.63 6.86 5.05
C ALA A 200 10.47 5.41 5.49
N TRP A 201 9.53 4.67 4.88
CA TRP A 201 9.31 3.23 5.15
C TRP A 201 10.55 2.40 4.86
N THR A 202 11.21 2.62 3.71
CA THR A 202 12.40 1.86 3.35
C THR A 202 13.57 2.15 4.29
N ARG A 203 13.75 3.41 4.68
CA ARG A 203 14.79 3.82 5.63
C ARG A 203 14.58 3.23 7.02
N ASP A 204 13.35 3.25 7.53
CA ASP A 204 13.03 2.65 8.83
C ASP A 204 13.38 1.17 8.87
N ILE A 205 13.05 0.42 7.82
CA ILE A 205 13.42 -1.00 7.72
C ILE A 205 14.94 -1.15 7.59
N ALA A 206 15.59 -0.40 6.70
CA ALA A 206 17.02 -0.50 6.43
C ALA A 206 17.85 -0.27 7.71
N GLN A 207 17.45 0.69 8.56
CA GLN A 207 18.11 0.97 9.84
C GLN A 207 18.02 -0.19 10.86
N ARG A 208 17.07 -1.12 10.68
CA ARG A 208 16.87 -2.30 11.53
C ARG A 208 17.57 -3.55 10.99
N LEU A 209 18.09 -3.51 9.76
CA LEU A 209 18.75 -4.66 9.16
C LEU A 209 20.12 -4.91 9.80
N PRO A 210 20.49 -6.17 10.04
CA PRO A 210 21.88 -6.53 10.32
C PRO A 210 22.81 -6.13 9.18
N PHE A 211 24.06 -5.84 9.52
CA PHE A 211 25.11 -5.43 8.57
C PHE A 211 25.22 -6.36 7.34
N ASP A 212 25.10 -7.67 7.55
CA ASP A 212 25.17 -8.69 6.49
C ASP A 212 24.04 -8.59 5.45
N TYR A 213 22.99 -7.80 5.71
CA TYR A 213 21.83 -7.62 4.83
C TYR A 213 21.73 -6.22 4.22
N GLU A 214 22.51 -5.23 4.66
CA GLU A 214 22.43 -3.84 4.18
C GLU A 214 22.63 -3.74 2.65
N HIS A 215 23.62 -4.47 2.12
CA HIS A 215 23.93 -4.48 0.68
C HIS A 215 22.77 -4.92 -0.23
N ARG A 216 21.73 -5.57 0.34
CA ARG A 216 20.55 -6.05 -0.40
C ARG A 216 19.55 -4.93 -0.65
N VAL A 217 19.73 -3.77 -0.05
CA VAL A 217 18.83 -2.62 -0.22
C VAL A 217 19.55 -1.38 -0.77
N ASP A 218 20.84 -1.47 -1.08
CA ASP A 218 21.65 -0.37 -1.61
C ASP A 218 21.07 0.24 -2.91
N TRP A 219 20.48 -0.58 -3.77
CA TRP A 219 19.90 -0.15 -5.05
C TRP A 219 18.70 0.80 -4.92
N VAL A 220 18.16 0.93 -3.71
CA VAL A 220 17.00 1.78 -3.39
C VAL A 220 17.40 3.25 -3.21
N TYR A 221 18.70 3.55 -3.03
CA TYR A 221 19.25 4.88 -2.77
C TYR A 221 20.00 5.45 -3.97
#